data_AF-A0A0G4H7B2-F1
#
_entry.id   AF-A0A0G4H7B2-F1
#
_cell.length_a   1.000
_cell.length_b   1.000
_cell.length_c   1.000
_cell.angle_alpha   90.00
_cell.angle_beta   90.00
_cell.angle_gamma   90.00
#
_symmetry.space_group_name_H-M   'P 1'
#
loop_
_entity.id
_entity.type
_entity.pdbx_description
1 polymer ?
#
loop_
_entity_poly.entity_id
_entity_poly.type
_entity_poly.pdbx_seq_one_letter_code
_entity_poly.pdbx_strand_id
1 'polypeptide(L)'
;MGAPESHFCRVNPLQFDRDHGCMIVENAEPLAGWDTPAVIETGRRHHVPTNDLHGALYFALRDLLESFVSSLEAHEVDICVTCRGARGLPDLISQLNTKGQALTHFFPVDTHQDGTDSGALLFDRVDASIFAAAQYFGFESVLPSWAPLLNSTRNGHSCLLTSLVTWHREDRCPPPLMQQQRLSKMISIINEEKGRGFLQERINKTAAASQQQQQQQGVGGAMLSPTNTYILGATADACPVEHTIDWSSEFEQYLARHGADDAGRKASLKRRSANKLVPFRIGAAVGASMRAVPWRGRSSDAFISGLITKRSGYEAFVEWTRATPEELSSSATAKHNKKRSK
;
A
#
# COMPACT_ATOMS: atom_id res chain seq x y z
N MET A 1 8.73 -16.87 -27.57
CA MET A 1 9.20 -17.79 -26.52
C MET A 1 10.44 -18.51 -27.05
N GLY A 2 11.52 -18.51 -26.26
CA GLY A 2 12.90 -18.79 -26.68
C GLY A 2 13.17 -20.23 -27.12
N ALA A 3 14.34 -20.42 -27.75
CA ALA A 3 14.82 -21.71 -28.23
C ALA A 3 14.91 -22.75 -27.10
N PRO A 4 14.63 -24.04 -27.37
CA PRO A 4 14.74 -25.10 -26.39
C PRO A 4 16.21 -25.34 -26.05
N GLU A 5 16.70 -24.69 -25.01
CA GLU A 5 17.94 -25.08 -24.38
C GLU A 5 17.68 -26.24 -23.41
N SER A 6 18.38 -27.35 -23.60
CA SER A 6 18.25 -28.58 -22.81
C SER A 6 18.40 -28.39 -21.29
N HIS A 7 18.97 -27.25 -20.87
CA HIS A 7 19.17 -26.86 -19.47
C HIS A 7 17.90 -26.25 -18.82
N PHE A 8 16.94 -25.77 -19.61
CA PHE A 8 15.65 -25.23 -19.14
C PHE A 8 14.54 -26.27 -19.06
N CYS A 9 14.85 -27.56 -19.32
CA CYS A 9 13.87 -28.65 -19.18
C CYS A 9 13.72 -29.16 -17.74
N ARG A 10 14.48 -28.61 -16.79
CA ARG A 10 14.27 -28.89 -15.35
C ARG A 10 13.43 -27.79 -14.74
N VAL A 11 12.28 -28.20 -14.23
CA VAL A 11 11.37 -27.34 -13.47
C VAL A 11 12.13 -26.73 -12.29
N ASN A 12 12.04 -25.41 -12.11
CA ASN A 12 12.66 -24.73 -10.98
C ASN A 12 11.97 -25.21 -9.67
N PRO A 13 12.68 -25.93 -8.77
CA PRO A 13 12.07 -26.47 -7.55
C PRO A 13 11.61 -25.38 -6.58
N LEU A 14 12.04 -24.13 -6.75
CA LEU A 14 11.55 -22.99 -5.96
C LEU A 14 10.22 -22.41 -6.48
N GLN A 15 9.83 -22.74 -7.71
CA GLN A 15 8.59 -22.27 -8.33
C GLN A 15 7.51 -23.35 -8.39
N PHE A 16 7.90 -24.61 -8.19
CA PHE A 16 7.00 -25.75 -8.24
C PHE A 16 7.09 -26.55 -6.94
N ASP A 17 5.98 -26.58 -6.23
CA ASP A 17 5.75 -27.54 -5.18
C ASP A 17 5.33 -28.88 -5.80
N ARG A 18 5.76 -30.00 -5.20
CA ARG A 18 5.48 -31.33 -5.73
C ARG A 18 4.01 -31.70 -5.67
N ASP A 19 3.30 -31.24 -4.64
CA ASP A 19 1.92 -31.62 -4.36
C ASP A 19 0.92 -30.57 -4.87
N HIS A 20 1.35 -29.30 -4.97
CA HIS A 20 0.49 -28.17 -5.31
C HIS A 20 0.79 -27.56 -6.68
N GLY A 21 1.85 -28.01 -7.37
CA GLY A 21 2.21 -27.54 -8.71
C GLY A 21 2.88 -26.17 -8.71
N CYS A 22 2.64 -25.37 -9.76
CA CYS A 22 3.24 -24.05 -9.90
C CYS A 22 2.72 -23.12 -8.79
N MET A 23 3.62 -22.68 -7.91
CA MET A 23 3.32 -21.78 -6.79
C MET A 23 3.15 -20.32 -7.25
N ILE A 24 3.52 -20.03 -8.49
CA ILE A 24 3.37 -18.72 -9.12
C ILE A 24 2.12 -18.74 -9.98
N VAL A 25 1.21 -17.78 -9.74
CA VAL A 25 0.03 -17.57 -10.59
C VAL A 25 0.45 -17.10 -11.99
N GLU A 26 -0.30 -17.49 -13.02
CA GLU A 26 0.01 -17.21 -14.43
C GLU A 26 0.18 -15.73 -14.77
N ASN A 27 -0.33 -14.84 -13.91
CA ASN A 27 -0.27 -13.38 -14.05
C ASN A 27 0.66 -12.70 -13.02
N ALA A 28 1.48 -13.47 -12.29
CA ALA A 28 2.46 -12.90 -11.38
C ALA A 28 3.48 -12.07 -12.16
N GLU A 29 3.60 -10.80 -11.79
CA GLU A 29 4.58 -9.89 -12.35
C GLU A 29 5.67 -9.69 -11.29
N PRO A 30 6.88 -10.28 -11.43
CA PRO A 30 7.93 -10.17 -10.44
C PRO A 30 8.35 -8.73 -10.12
N LEU A 31 8.17 -7.81 -11.08
CA LEU A 31 8.47 -6.39 -10.90
C LEU A 31 7.32 -5.61 -10.22
N ALA A 32 6.17 -6.24 -9.98
CA ALA A 32 5.05 -5.57 -9.32
C ALA A 32 5.43 -5.16 -7.90
N GLY A 33 5.11 -3.90 -7.54
CA GLY A 33 5.42 -3.32 -6.24
C GLY A 33 6.85 -2.77 -6.09
N TRP A 34 7.80 -3.16 -6.94
CA TRP A 34 9.20 -2.71 -6.85
C TRP A 34 9.41 -1.28 -7.35
N ASP A 35 10.44 -0.61 -6.85
CA ASP A 35 10.89 0.68 -7.39
C ASP A 35 11.77 0.44 -8.62
N THR A 36 11.15 0.42 -9.81
CA THR A 36 11.84 0.09 -11.08
C THR A 36 13.08 0.96 -11.34
N PRO A 37 13.06 2.29 -11.15
CA PRO A 37 14.28 3.10 -11.19
C PRO A 37 15.42 2.58 -10.29
N ALA A 38 15.13 2.23 -9.04
CA ALA A 38 16.13 1.69 -8.12
C ALA A 38 16.63 0.29 -8.53
N VAL A 39 15.74 -0.53 -9.09
CA VAL A 39 16.08 -1.84 -9.66
C VAL A 39 17.02 -1.67 -10.86
N ILE A 40 16.71 -0.77 -11.79
CA ILE A 40 17.56 -0.47 -12.97
C ILE A 40 18.93 0.02 -12.53
N GLU A 41 18.98 0.92 -11.54
CA GLU A 41 20.25 1.45 -11.02
C GLU A 41 21.09 0.35 -10.37
N THR A 42 20.46 -0.57 -9.63
CA THR A 42 21.15 -1.74 -9.08
C THR A 42 21.67 -2.66 -10.17
N GLY A 43 20.88 -2.91 -11.22
CA GLY A 43 21.34 -3.63 -12.41
C GLY A 43 22.57 -2.99 -13.04
N ARG A 44 22.60 -1.65 -13.16
CA ARG A 44 23.79 -0.94 -13.68
C ARG A 44 25.02 -1.15 -12.81
N ARG A 45 24.88 -1.08 -11.47
CA ARG A 45 26.00 -1.34 -10.53
C ARG A 45 26.58 -2.75 -10.68
N HIS A 46 25.73 -3.74 -10.98
CA HIS A 46 26.12 -5.14 -11.19
C HIS A 46 26.37 -5.50 -12.66
N HIS A 47 26.50 -4.50 -13.55
CA HIS A 47 26.76 -4.69 -14.98
C HIS A 47 25.73 -5.57 -15.71
N VAL A 48 24.49 -5.57 -15.24
CA VAL A 48 23.36 -6.25 -15.91
C VAL A 48 23.00 -5.50 -17.19
N PRO A 49 22.74 -6.19 -18.32
CA PRO A 49 22.23 -5.57 -19.54
C PRO A 49 20.97 -4.73 -19.28
N THR A 50 20.85 -3.56 -19.90
CA THR A 50 19.75 -2.61 -19.62
C THR A 50 18.35 -3.14 -19.98
N ASN A 51 18.29 -4.18 -20.81
CA ASN A 51 17.05 -4.86 -21.19
C ASN A 51 16.72 -6.07 -20.29
N ASP A 52 17.58 -6.43 -19.35
CA ASP A 52 17.37 -7.54 -18.41
C ASP A 52 16.90 -7.01 -17.04
N LEU A 53 15.63 -6.62 -16.98
CA LEU A 53 15.01 -6.11 -15.75
C LEU A 53 14.89 -7.18 -14.65
N HIS A 54 14.80 -8.46 -15.03
CA HIS A 54 14.71 -9.55 -14.05
C HIS A 54 16.07 -9.87 -13.45
N GLY A 55 17.14 -9.86 -14.25
CA GLY A 55 18.51 -9.90 -13.74
C GLY A 55 18.79 -8.73 -12.80
N ALA A 56 18.35 -7.52 -13.18
CA ALA A 56 18.48 -6.35 -12.32
C ALA A 56 17.72 -6.51 -10.99
N LEU A 57 16.49 -7.04 -11.03
CA LEU A 57 15.70 -7.34 -9.83
C LEU A 57 16.37 -8.41 -8.95
N TYR A 58 16.95 -9.45 -9.55
CA TYR A 58 17.69 -10.48 -8.81
C TYR A 58 18.83 -9.87 -7.98
N PHE A 59 19.64 -9.00 -8.58
CA PHE A 59 20.72 -8.34 -7.86
C PHE A 59 20.20 -7.34 -6.81
N ALA A 60 19.09 -6.64 -7.09
CA ALA A 60 18.44 -5.79 -6.10
C ALA A 60 17.97 -6.59 -4.87
N LEU A 61 17.34 -7.75 -5.08
CA LEU A 61 16.94 -8.66 -4.02
C LEU A 61 18.14 -9.20 -3.25
N ARG A 62 19.20 -9.60 -3.96
CA ARG A 62 20.42 -10.10 -3.36
C ARG A 62 21.08 -9.05 -2.45
N ASP A 63 21.28 -7.83 -2.95
CA ASP A 63 21.85 -6.73 -2.16
C ASP A 63 21.01 -6.46 -0.90
N LEU A 64 19.67 -6.49 -1.02
CA LEU A 64 18.76 -6.31 0.12
C LEU A 64 18.86 -7.45 1.13
N LEU A 65 18.93 -8.70 0.67
CA LEU A 65 19.05 -9.87 1.54
C LEU A 65 20.41 -9.91 2.25
N GLU A 66 21.50 -9.57 1.56
CA GLU A 66 22.84 -9.46 2.16
C GLU A 66 22.87 -8.37 3.24
N SER A 67 22.27 -7.21 2.97
CA SER A 67 22.12 -6.12 3.95
C SER A 67 21.24 -6.52 5.14
N PHE A 68 20.14 -7.22 4.88
CA PHE A 68 19.25 -7.74 5.92
C PHE A 68 19.97 -8.74 6.82
N VAL A 69 20.67 -9.73 6.26
CA VAL A 69 21.48 -10.69 7.03
C VAL A 69 22.56 -9.97 7.83
N SER A 70 23.29 -9.05 7.22
CA SER A 70 24.30 -8.26 7.94
C SER A 70 23.70 -7.48 9.11
N SER A 71 22.47 -6.97 8.93
CA SER A 71 21.74 -6.28 10.00
C SER A 71 21.29 -7.23 11.10
N LEU A 72 20.82 -8.43 10.78
CA LEU A 72 20.47 -9.47 11.75
C LEU A 72 21.70 -9.94 12.55
N GLU A 73 22.87 -10.04 11.92
CA GLU A 73 24.11 -10.42 12.60
C GLU A 73 24.64 -9.31 13.51
N ALA A 74 24.39 -8.05 13.15
CA ALA A 74 24.87 -6.89 13.91
C ALA A 74 23.94 -6.48 15.08
N HIS A 75 22.71 -7.01 15.14
CA HIS A 75 21.71 -6.61 16.14
C HIS A 75 21.14 -7.83 16.85
N GLU A 76 20.76 -7.64 18.11
CA GLU A 76 19.97 -8.64 18.84
C GLU A 76 18.52 -8.56 18.36
N VAL A 77 18.14 -9.50 17.46
CA VAL A 77 16.82 -9.53 16.84
C VAL A 77 16.11 -10.83 17.19
N ASP A 78 15.01 -10.68 17.94
CA ASP A 78 14.06 -11.77 18.17
C ASP A 78 12.86 -11.65 17.24
N ILE A 79 12.62 -12.69 16.44
CA ILE A 79 11.46 -12.78 15.54
C ILE A 79 10.47 -13.79 16.10
N CYS A 80 9.32 -13.28 16.58
CA CYS A 80 8.22 -14.13 17.03
C CYS A 80 7.11 -14.19 15.97
N VAL A 81 6.73 -15.41 15.57
CA VAL A 81 5.60 -15.65 14.66
C VAL A 81 4.51 -16.42 15.39
N THR A 82 3.25 -16.02 15.18
CA THR A 82 2.08 -16.63 15.84
C THR A 82 0.92 -16.81 14.87
N CYS A 83 0.16 -17.89 15.03
CA CYS A 83 -1.03 -18.19 14.22
C CYS A 83 -2.33 -17.61 14.83
N ARG A 84 -2.23 -16.55 15.64
CA ARG A 84 -3.41 -15.88 16.24
C ARG A 84 -3.95 -14.83 15.29
N GLY A 85 -5.27 -14.77 15.17
CA GLY A 85 -5.93 -13.74 14.37
C GLY A 85 -5.70 -12.34 14.94
N ALA A 86 -5.61 -11.34 14.05
CA ALA A 86 -5.29 -9.94 14.41
C ALA A 86 -6.29 -9.30 15.39
N ARG A 87 -7.49 -9.86 15.54
CA ARG A 87 -8.49 -9.42 16.53
C ARG A 87 -8.26 -9.98 17.93
N GLY A 88 -7.80 -11.23 18.04
CA GLY A 88 -7.62 -11.91 19.34
C GLY A 88 -6.23 -11.73 19.93
N LEU A 89 -5.25 -11.37 19.10
CA LEU A 89 -3.86 -11.18 19.55
C LEU A 89 -3.72 -10.03 20.57
N PRO A 90 -4.34 -8.85 20.40
CA PRO A 90 -4.23 -7.76 21.38
C PRO A 90 -4.84 -8.10 22.73
N ASP A 91 -5.99 -8.78 22.71
CA ASP A 91 -6.68 -9.23 23.92
C ASP A 91 -5.82 -10.23 24.68
N LEU A 92 -5.20 -11.18 23.97
CA LEU A 92 -4.29 -12.16 24.56
C LEU A 92 -3.09 -11.48 25.21
N ILE A 93 -2.43 -10.54 24.51
CA ILE A 93 -1.29 -9.79 25.06
C ILE A 93 -1.73 -9.00 26.30
N SER A 94 -2.88 -8.33 26.24
CA SER A 94 -3.42 -7.55 27.37
C SER A 94 -3.71 -8.41 28.59
N GLN A 95 -4.30 -9.59 28.40
CA GLN A 95 -4.57 -10.56 29.47
C GLN A 95 -3.27 -11.07 30.11
N LEU A 96 -2.26 -11.33 29.29
CA LEU A 96 -0.96 -11.81 29.73
C LEU A 96 -0.20 -10.74 30.52
N ASN A 97 -0.22 -9.50 30.05
CA ASN A 97 0.29 -8.33 30.79
C ASN A 97 -0.39 -8.20 32.15
N THR A 98 -1.71 -8.35 32.22
CA THR A 98 -2.47 -8.24 33.49
C THR A 98 -2.09 -9.33 34.50
N LYS A 99 -1.80 -10.54 34.01
CA LYS A 99 -1.44 -11.69 34.86
C LYS A 99 0.03 -11.65 35.33
N GLY A 100 0.81 -10.64 34.93
CA GLY A 100 2.27 -10.65 35.13
C GLY A 100 2.96 -11.82 34.40
N GLN A 101 2.23 -12.48 33.52
CA GLN A 101 2.73 -13.54 32.65
C GLN A 101 3.14 -12.83 31.37
N ALA A 102 4.20 -12.02 31.45
CA ALA A 102 4.91 -11.64 30.24
C ALA A 102 5.16 -12.92 29.46
N LEU A 103 4.97 -12.87 28.15
CA LEU A 103 5.24 -13.98 27.25
C LEU A 103 6.75 -14.25 27.22
N THR A 104 7.41 -14.53 28.34
CA THR A 104 8.87 -14.72 28.41
C THR A 104 9.33 -15.88 27.52
N HIS A 105 8.42 -16.76 27.09
CA HIS A 105 8.67 -17.78 26.07
C HIS A 105 8.54 -17.33 24.61
N PHE A 106 7.89 -16.20 24.31
CA PHE A 106 7.70 -15.68 22.95
C PHE A 106 8.25 -14.26 22.73
N PHE A 107 8.36 -13.47 23.80
CA PHE A 107 8.86 -12.10 23.85
C PHE A 107 9.71 -11.99 25.11
N PRO A 108 11.04 -12.08 25.00
CA PRO A 108 11.91 -11.77 26.13
C PRO A 108 11.60 -10.32 26.53
N VAL A 109 11.06 -10.16 27.75
CA VAL A 109 10.92 -8.84 28.35
C VAL A 109 12.18 -8.65 29.15
N ASP A 110 13.00 -7.68 28.74
CA ASP A 110 14.09 -7.20 29.57
C ASP A 110 13.51 -6.67 30.87
N THR A 111 13.57 -7.48 31.91
CA THR A 111 13.33 -7.05 33.26
C THR A 111 14.50 -6.16 33.65
N HIS A 112 14.41 -4.87 33.30
CA HIS A 112 15.30 -3.86 33.90
C HIS A 112 15.25 -4.05 35.42
N GLN A 113 16.44 -4.26 36.03
CA GLN A 113 16.62 -4.67 37.42
C GLN A 113 16.10 -3.68 38.46
N ASP A 114 15.59 -2.52 38.02
CA ASP A 114 15.21 -1.41 38.89
C ASP A 114 13.81 -1.58 39.50
N GLY A 115 13.09 -2.66 39.19
CA GLY A 115 11.83 -3.04 39.86
C GLY A 115 10.65 -2.08 39.65
N THR A 116 10.82 -1.06 38.81
CA THR A 116 9.82 -0.02 38.49
C THR A 116 9.02 -0.32 37.23
N ASP A 117 9.43 -1.33 36.47
CA ASP A 117 8.76 -1.73 35.24
C ASP A 117 7.71 -2.80 35.51
N SER A 118 6.46 -2.51 35.14
CA SER A 118 5.29 -3.39 35.31
C SER A 118 5.36 -4.73 34.55
N GLY A 119 6.49 -5.05 33.90
CA GLY A 119 6.67 -6.24 33.08
C GLY A 119 5.71 -6.35 31.88
N ALA A 120 4.91 -5.31 31.63
CA ALA A 120 3.91 -5.30 30.58
C ALA A 120 4.59 -5.13 29.21
N LEU A 121 4.27 -6.04 28.28
CA LEU A 121 4.71 -5.95 26.89
C LEU A 121 4.00 -4.78 26.22
N LEU A 122 4.77 -3.74 25.88
CA LEU A 122 4.31 -2.55 25.15
C LEU A 122 5.15 -2.40 23.88
N PHE A 123 4.57 -1.79 22.85
CA PHE A 123 5.17 -1.64 21.54
C PHE A 123 5.43 -0.17 21.23
N ASP A 124 6.63 0.11 20.72
CA ASP A 124 6.91 1.41 20.11
C ASP A 124 6.19 1.57 18.76
N ARG A 125 5.97 0.46 18.04
CA ARG A 125 5.31 0.49 16.74
C ARG A 125 4.41 -0.72 16.58
N VAL A 126 3.18 -0.48 16.15
CA VAL A 126 2.23 -1.53 15.76
C VAL A 126 1.83 -1.26 14.32
N ASP A 127 2.10 -2.19 13.41
CA ASP A 127 1.52 -2.17 12.07
C ASP A 127 0.29 -3.08 12.04
N ALA A 128 -0.89 -2.48 11.97
CA ALA A 128 -2.15 -3.18 11.86
C ALA A 128 -2.56 -3.47 10.41
N SER A 129 -1.67 -3.18 9.44
CA SER A 129 -1.86 -3.45 8.01
C SER A 129 -3.25 -3.01 7.53
N ILE A 130 -3.89 -3.83 6.69
CA ILE A 130 -5.19 -3.59 6.08
C ILE A 130 -6.38 -3.78 7.02
N PHE A 131 -6.17 -4.30 8.24
CA PHE A 131 -7.25 -4.73 9.12
C PHE A 131 -8.19 -3.60 9.56
N ALA A 132 -7.70 -2.35 9.56
CA ALA A 132 -8.50 -1.19 9.90
C ALA A 132 -9.47 -0.75 8.78
N ALA A 133 -9.31 -1.26 7.56
CA ALA A 133 -10.27 -0.99 6.48
C ALA A 133 -11.64 -1.61 6.80
N ALA A 134 -12.71 -1.00 6.29
CA ALA A 134 -14.08 -1.35 6.68
C ALA A 134 -14.49 -2.75 6.23
N GLN A 135 -13.93 -3.23 5.12
CA GLN A 135 -14.15 -4.59 4.62
C GLN A 135 -13.53 -5.70 5.49
N TYR A 136 -12.65 -5.33 6.43
CA TYR A 136 -12.05 -6.26 7.39
C TYR A 136 -12.67 -6.09 8.77
N PHE A 137 -12.00 -5.41 9.71
CA PHE A 137 -12.50 -5.20 11.06
C PHE A 137 -12.93 -3.76 11.33
N GLY A 138 -12.46 -2.80 10.51
CA GLY A 138 -12.76 -1.38 10.69
C GLY A 138 -11.98 -0.73 11.85
N PHE A 139 -11.92 0.60 11.81
CA PHE A 139 -11.22 1.40 12.83
C PHE A 139 -11.76 1.20 14.24
N GLU A 140 -13.08 1.04 14.40
CA GLU A 140 -13.72 0.87 15.72
C GLU A 140 -13.31 -0.43 16.42
N SER A 141 -12.94 -1.48 15.67
CA SER A 141 -12.42 -2.71 16.26
C SER A 141 -10.92 -2.66 16.46
N VAL A 142 -10.17 -2.14 15.48
CA VAL A 142 -8.69 -2.24 15.48
C VAL A 142 -8.07 -1.24 16.45
N LEU A 143 -8.45 0.04 16.39
CA LEU A 143 -7.77 1.08 17.16
C LEU A 143 -7.90 0.86 18.67
N PRO A 144 -9.10 0.60 19.24
CA PRO A 144 -9.23 0.40 20.68
C PRO A 144 -8.54 -0.86 21.20
N SER A 145 -8.39 -1.89 20.36
CA SER A 145 -7.74 -3.15 20.76
C SER A 145 -6.22 -3.00 20.87
N TRP A 146 -5.61 -2.26 19.95
CA TRP A 146 -4.15 -2.13 19.88
C TRP A 146 -3.61 -0.88 20.59
N ALA A 147 -4.39 0.20 20.71
CA ALA A 147 -3.95 1.44 21.35
C ALA A 147 -3.40 1.28 22.78
N PRO A 148 -4.00 0.43 23.66
CA PRO A 148 -3.48 0.21 25.01
C PRO A 148 -2.10 -0.42 25.06
N LEU A 149 -1.69 -1.11 23.99
CA LEU A 149 -0.40 -1.80 23.90
C LEU A 149 0.72 -0.88 23.38
N LEU A 150 0.44 0.40 23.09
CA LEU A 150 1.46 1.34 22.68
C LEU A 150 2.26 1.86 23.88
N ASN A 151 3.59 1.91 23.73
CA ASN A 151 4.54 2.43 24.72
C ASN A 151 4.54 3.97 24.82
N SER A 152 3.35 4.57 24.85
CA SER A 152 3.17 6.03 24.77
C SER A 152 3.63 6.81 26.01
N THR A 153 3.80 6.13 27.14
CA THR A 153 4.27 6.73 28.38
C THR A 153 5.78 6.93 28.40
N ARG A 154 6.55 5.95 27.90
CA ARG A 154 8.03 6.02 27.85
C ARG A 154 8.53 6.56 26.52
N ASN A 155 7.79 6.27 25.45
CA ASN A 155 8.13 6.67 24.09
C ASN A 155 7.01 7.50 23.46
N GLY A 156 7.17 8.82 23.50
CA GLY A 156 6.26 9.78 22.86
C GLY A 156 6.22 9.67 21.32
N HIS A 157 7.11 8.88 20.72
CA HIS A 157 7.10 8.57 19.29
C HIS A 157 6.34 7.29 18.96
N SER A 158 5.84 6.57 19.96
CA SER A 158 5.07 5.34 19.72
C SER A 158 3.84 5.59 18.86
N CYS A 159 3.55 4.66 17.95
CA CYS A 159 2.45 4.81 17.02
C CYS A 159 1.89 3.50 16.51
N LEU A 160 0.64 3.58 16.05
CA LEU A 160 -0.03 2.53 15.31
C LEU A 160 -0.15 2.96 13.85
N LEU A 161 0.23 2.08 12.93
CA LEU A 161 0.15 2.27 11.49
C LEU A 161 -1.00 1.43 10.93
N THR A 162 -1.80 2.01 10.02
CA THR A 162 -2.80 1.29 9.23
C THR A 162 -2.57 1.55 7.75
N SER A 163 -2.60 0.50 6.93
CA SER A 163 -2.59 0.59 5.45
C SER A 163 -4.01 0.43 4.90
N LEU A 164 -4.35 1.19 3.88
CA LEU A 164 -5.65 1.17 3.22
C LEU A 164 -5.40 1.06 1.72
N VAL A 165 -5.44 -0.17 1.21
CA VAL A 165 -5.15 -0.49 -0.21
C VAL A 165 -6.41 -0.52 -1.09
N THR A 166 -7.58 -0.68 -0.47
CA THR A 166 -8.87 -0.92 -1.14
C THR A 166 -9.95 0.09 -0.82
N TRP A 167 -9.63 1.16 -0.07
CA TRP A 167 -10.62 2.16 0.36
C TRP A 167 -11.44 2.76 -0.81
N HIS A 168 -10.82 2.89 -1.98
CA HIS A 168 -11.47 3.36 -3.21
C HIS A 168 -12.58 2.43 -3.74
N ARG A 169 -12.55 1.13 -3.39
CA ARG A 169 -13.53 0.11 -3.80
C ARG A 169 -14.69 -0.03 -2.82
N GLU A 170 -14.40 0.16 -1.54
CA GLU A 170 -15.34 -0.11 -0.44
C GLU A 170 -16.57 0.80 -0.51
N ASP A 171 -16.40 2.03 -0.96
CA ASP A 171 -17.40 3.06 -0.75
C ASP A 171 -18.39 3.26 -1.91
N ARG A 172 -18.34 2.41 -2.96
CA ARG A 172 -19.05 2.63 -4.25
C ARG A 172 -19.14 4.12 -4.60
N CYS A 173 -18.07 4.89 -4.34
CA CYS A 173 -18.02 6.29 -4.69
C CYS A 173 -18.28 6.28 -6.20
N PRO A 174 -19.35 6.92 -6.69
CA PRO A 174 -19.91 6.58 -7.99
C PRO A 174 -18.77 6.63 -9.03
N PRO A 175 -18.47 5.53 -9.73
CA PRO A 175 -17.57 5.60 -10.86
C PRO A 175 -18.39 6.02 -12.09
N PRO A 176 -18.75 7.32 -12.30
CA PRO A 176 -18.90 7.78 -13.70
C PRO A 176 -18.82 9.29 -14.00
N LEU A 177 -18.31 10.17 -13.14
CA LEU A 177 -18.03 11.59 -13.54
C LEU A 177 -16.55 11.96 -13.41
N MET A 178 -15.87 11.41 -12.40
CA MET A 178 -14.43 11.59 -12.24
C MET A 178 -13.61 10.83 -13.27
N GLN A 179 -14.05 9.66 -13.73
CA GLN A 179 -13.31 8.92 -14.77
C GLN A 179 -13.21 9.75 -16.05
N GLN A 180 -14.27 10.47 -16.45
CA GLN A 180 -14.28 11.25 -17.69
C GLN A 180 -13.43 12.52 -17.58
N GLN A 181 -13.45 13.22 -16.44
CA GLN A 181 -12.57 14.38 -16.16
C GLN A 181 -11.11 13.97 -15.96
N ARG A 182 -10.85 12.80 -15.38
CA ARG A 182 -9.51 12.22 -15.22
C ARG A 182 -8.97 11.72 -16.56
N LEU A 183 -9.82 11.09 -17.37
CA LEU A 183 -9.50 10.66 -18.74
C LEU A 183 -9.25 11.89 -19.63
N SER A 184 -10.04 12.96 -19.50
CA SER A 184 -9.83 14.19 -20.29
C SER A 184 -8.55 14.91 -19.90
N LYS A 185 -8.23 14.99 -18.60
CA LYS A 185 -6.95 15.55 -18.10
C LYS A 185 -5.76 14.67 -18.46
N MET A 186 -5.92 13.35 -18.46
CA MET A 186 -4.91 12.41 -18.94
C MET A 186 -4.67 12.57 -20.45
N ILE A 187 -5.74 12.65 -21.24
CA ILE A 187 -5.67 12.90 -22.68
C ILE A 187 -4.99 14.25 -22.94
N SER A 188 -5.27 15.29 -22.15
CA SER A 188 -4.61 16.59 -22.30
C SER A 188 -3.12 16.53 -21.97
N ILE A 189 -2.72 15.94 -20.84
CA ILE A 189 -1.31 15.80 -20.45
C ILE A 189 -0.53 14.99 -21.51
N ILE A 190 -1.08 13.87 -21.97
CA ILE A 190 -0.38 13.04 -22.97
C ILE A 190 -0.32 13.73 -24.34
N ASN A 191 -1.37 14.46 -24.73
CA ASN A 191 -1.35 15.26 -25.96
C ASN A 191 -0.42 16.47 -25.89
N GLU A 192 -0.20 17.04 -24.71
CA GLU A 192 0.75 18.13 -24.49
C GLU A 192 2.20 17.62 -24.57
N GLU A 193 2.49 16.44 -24.03
CA GLU A 193 3.87 15.91 -23.96
C GLU A 193 4.34 15.14 -25.19
N LYS A 194 3.45 14.39 -25.85
CA LYS A 194 3.81 13.55 -27.03
C LYS A 194 3.36 14.13 -28.36
N GLY A 195 2.86 15.38 -28.35
CA GLY A 195 2.22 16.02 -29.49
C GLY A 195 0.74 15.65 -29.59
N ARG A 196 -0.07 16.64 -29.99
CA ARG A 196 -1.53 16.48 -30.13
C ARG A 196 -1.83 15.30 -31.06
N GLY A 197 -2.53 14.29 -30.55
CA GLY A 197 -3.03 13.18 -31.35
C GLY A 197 -2.32 11.84 -31.15
N PHE A 198 -1.21 11.75 -30.40
CA PHE A 198 -0.53 10.46 -30.15
C PHE A 198 -1.47 9.42 -29.51
N LEU A 199 -2.23 9.82 -28.48
CA LEU A 199 -3.18 8.91 -27.83
C LEU A 199 -4.36 8.60 -28.76
N GLN A 200 -4.84 9.61 -29.48
CA GLN A 200 -5.95 9.46 -30.43
C GLN A 200 -5.58 8.49 -31.56
N GLU A 201 -4.34 8.54 -32.05
CA GLU A 201 -3.81 7.63 -33.07
C GLU A 201 -3.72 6.20 -32.53
N ARG A 202 -3.24 5.99 -31.28
CA ARG A 202 -3.23 4.65 -30.67
C ARG A 202 -4.63 4.12 -30.43
N ILE A 203 -5.56 4.95 -29.96
CA ILE A 203 -6.98 4.60 -29.81
C ILE A 203 -7.55 4.17 -31.17
N ASN A 204 -7.31 4.95 -32.22
CA ASN A 204 -7.79 4.65 -33.57
C ASN A 204 -7.17 3.36 -34.13
N LYS A 205 -5.85 3.14 -33.96
CA LYS A 205 -5.17 1.91 -34.39
C LYS A 205 -5.68 0.67 -33.66
N THR A 206 -5.94 0.78 -32.36
CA THR A 206 -6.44 -0.32 -31.54
C THR A 206 -7.91 -0.61 -31.87
N ALA A 207 -8.73 0.42 -32.06
CA ALA A 207 -10.11 0.27 -32.52
C ALA A 207 -10.18 -0.39 -33.90
N ALA A 208 -9.28 -0.03 -34.82
CA ALA A 208 -9.16 -0.66 -36.14
C ALA A 208 -8.73 -2.14 -36.04
N ALA A 209 -7.76 -2.45 -35.16
CA ALA A 209 -7.32 -3.83 -34.92
C ALA A 209 -8.45 -4.69 -34.31
N SER A 210 -9.19 -4.15 -33.34
CA SER A 210 -10.35 -4.83 -32.75
C SER A 210 -11.48 -5.03 -33.77
N GLN A 211 -11.74 -4.06 -34.66
CA GLN A 211 -12.71 -4.21 -35.75
C GLN A 211 -12.28 -5.28 -36.77
N GLN A 212 -10.99 -5.36 -37.12
CA GLN A 212 -10.47 -6.42 -37.99
C GLN A 212 -10.60 -7.80 -37.33
N GLN A 213 -10.31 -7.90 -36.03
CA GLN A 213 -10.44 -9.16 -35.29
C GLN A 213 -11.91 -9.62 -35.19
N GLN A 214 -12.85 -8.69 -35.06
CA GLN A 214 -14.29 -8.96 -35.11
C GLN A 214 -14.78 -9.40 -36.49
N GLN A 215 -14.20 -8.87 -37.58
CA GLN A 215 -14.52 -9.33 -38.93
C GLN A 215 -14.02 -10.75 -39.21
N GLN A 216 -12.98 -11.20 -38.50
CA GLN A 216 -12.42 -12.54 -38.63
C GLN A 216 -13.08 -13.57 -37.69
N GLN A 217 -13.69 -13.14 -36.59
CA GLN A 217 -14.37 -14.01 -35.63
C GLN A 217 -15.89 -13.78 -35.72
N GLY A 218 -16.55 -14.53 -36.61
CA GLY A 218 -17.99 -14.51 -36.72
C GLY A 218 -18.68 -14.93 -35.41
N VAL A 219 -19.66 -14.11 -35.00
CA VAL A 219 -20.76 -14.38 -34.04
C VAL A 219 -20.52 -14.02 -32.55
N GLY A 220 -21.37 -13.08 -32.06
CA GLY A 220 -22.24 -13.37 -30.89
C GLY A 220 -21.90 -12.85 -29.50
N GLY A 221 -20.83 -12.05 -29.30
CA GLY A 221 -20.48 -11.51 -27.97
C GLY A 221 -21.14 -10.16 -27.67
N ALA A 222 -21.76 -10.01 -26.49
CA ALA A 222 -22.35 -8.75 -26.03
C ALA A 222 -21.36 -7.58 -26.11
N MET A 223 -21.82 -6.49 -26.72
CA MET A 223 -21.07 -5.28 -27.08
C MET A 223 -20.44 -4.57 -25.87
N LEU A 224 -19.11 -4.51 -25.82
CA LEU A 224 -18.40 -3.39 -25.23
C LEU A 224 -17.85 -2.55 -26.37
N SER A 225 -18.13 -1.24 -26.37
CA SER A 225 -17.52 -0.28 -27.31
C SER A 225 -16.00 -0.45 -27.33
N PRO A 226 -15.29 -0.27 -28.46
CA PRO A 226 -13.82 -0.27 -28.50
C PRO A 226 -13.18 0.67 -27.47
N THR A 227 -13.85 1.79 -27.16
CA THR A 227 -13.50 2.70 -26.06
C THR A 227 -13.61 2.01 -24.71
N ASN A 228 -14.65 1.21 -24.48
CA ASN A 228 -14.84 0.42 -23.26
C ASN A 228 -13.90 -0.78 -23.18
N THR A 229 -13.45 -1.38 -24.28
CA THR A 229 -12.45 -2.47 -24.25
C THR A 229 -11.05 -1.95 -23.95
N TYR A 230 -10.68 -0.79 -24.51
CA TYR A 230 -9.46 -0.08 -24.14
C TYR A 230 -9.53 0.45 -22.71
N ILE A 231 -10.68 0.99 -22.28
CA ILE A 231 -10.90 1.38 -20.89
C ILE A 231 -10.82 0.16 -19.99
N LEU A 232 -11.52 -0.95 -20.22
CA LEU A 232 -11.42 -2.14 -19.35
C LEU A 232 -10.00 -2.72 -19.31
N GLY A 233 -9.28 -2.76 -20.44
CA GLY A 233 -7.88 -3.18 -20.47
C GLY A 233 -6.92 -2.20 -19.78
N ALA A 234 -7.13 -0.89 -19.96
CA ALA A 234 -6.33 0.18 -19.35
C ALA A 234 -6.81 0.61 -17.94
N THR A 235 -7.94 0.07 -17.44
CA THR A 235 -8.45 0.23 -16.08
C THR A 235 -8.26 -1.03 -15.25
N ALA A 236 -8.06 -2.19 -15.88
CA ALA A 236 -7.65 -3.41 -15.18
C ALA A 236 -6.17 -3.35 -14.77
N ASP A 237 -5.33 -2.71 -15.58
CA ASP A 237 -3.95 -2.37 -15.23
C ASP A 237 -3.90 -0.88 -14.83
N ALA A 238 -3.72 -0.62 -13.52
CA ALA A 238 -3.73 0.71 -12.91
C ALA A 238 -2.96 1.75 -13.74
N CYS A 239 -3.66 2.80 -14.17
CA CYS A 239 -3.10 3.82 -15.03
C CYS A 239 -2.05 4.66 -14.25
N PRO A 240 -0.84 4.92 -14.81
CA PRO A 240 0.18 5.77 -14.21
C PRO A 240 -0.30 7.15 -13.71
N VAL A 241 -1.41 7.65 -14.27
CA VAL A 241 -1.97 8.97 -13.94
C VAL A 241 -2.59 9.01 -12.55
N GLU A 242 -3.00 7.88 -11.98
CA GLU A 242 -3.59 7.84 -10.63
C GLU A 242 -2.62 8.34 -9.56
N HIS A 243 -1.32 8.12 -9.75
CA HIS A 243 -0.23 8.65 -8.90
C HIS A 243 -0.08 10.17 -8.95
N THR A 244 -0.61 10.83 -9.99
CA THR A 244 -0.52 12.28 -10.16
C THR A 244 -1.76 13.03 -9.67
N ILE A 245 -2.80 12.30 -9.26
CA ILE A 245 -4.07 12.87 -8.83
C ILE A 245 -4.06 13.04 -7.31
N ASP A 246 -4.35 14.24 -6.84
CA ASP A 246 -4.63 14.47 -5.43
C ASP A 246 -6.02 13.91 -5.09
N TRP A 247 -6.07 12.76 -4.42
CA TRP A 247 -7.29 12.12 -3.91
C TRP A 247 -7.52 12.36 -2.41
N SER A 248 -6.81 13.32 -1.81
CA SER A 248 -6.82 13.54 -0.37
C SER A 248 -8.21 13.91 0.15
N SER A 249 -9.01 14.67 -0.60
CA SER A 249 -10.35 15.05 -0.17
C SER A 249 -11.28 13.85 -0.07
N GLU A 250 -11.21 12.95 -1.04
CA GLU A 250 -12.01 11.73 -1.12
C GLU A 250 -11.59 10.74 -0.03
N PHE A 251 -10.29 10.63 0.22
CA PHE A 251 -9.78 9.79 1.29
C PHE A 251 -10.15 10.32 2.68
N GLU A 252 -10.11 11.64 2.90
CA GLU A 252 -10.63 12.27 4.12
C GLU A 252 -12.14 12.00 4.31
N GLN A 253 -12.92 12.03 3.22
CA GLN A 253 -14.34 11.67 3.27
C GLN A 253 -14.55 10.18 3.60
N TYR A 254 -13.73 9.27 3.07
CA TYR A 254 -13.73 7.85 3.44
C TYR A 254 -13.45 7.69 4.94
N LEU A 255 -12.36 8.28 5.45
CA LEU A 255 -12.00 8.20 6.87
C LEU A 255 -13.11 8.73 7.78
N ALA A 256 -13.74 9.86 7.40
CA ALA A 256 -14.85 10.44 8.13
C ALA A 256 -16.10 9.53 8.13
N ARG A 257 -16.46 8.96 6.98
CA ARG A 257 -17.61 8.05 6.86
C ARG A 257 -17.44 6.77 7.66
N HIS A 258 -16.23 6.23 7.72
CA HIS A 258 -15.91 5.03 8.48
C HIS A 258 -15.52 5.33 9.94
N GLY A 259 -15.77 6.56 10.42
CA GLY A 259 -15.61 6.91 11.82
C GLY A 259 -14.16 6.82 12.33
N ALA A 260 -13.16 6.96 11.47
CA ALA A 260 -11.76 6.73 11.82
C ALA A 260 -11.30 7.64 12.96
N ASP A 261 -11.56 8.95 12.88
CA ASP A 261 -11.21 9.90 13.93
C ASP A 261 -12.04 9.70 15.21
N ASP A 262 -13.28 9.24 15.10
CA ASP A 262 -14.13 8.95 16.25
C ASP A 262 -13.63 7.70 17.00
N ALA A 263 -13.25 6.65 16.26
CA ALA A 263 -12.60 5.45 16.79
C ALA A 263 -11.24 5.77 17.44
N GLY A 264 -10.44 6.60 16.77
CA GLY A 264 -9.17 7.10 17.31
C GLY A 264 -9.39 7.81 18.64
N ARG A 265 -10.32 8.76 18.72
CA ARG A 265 -10.63 9.47 19.97
C ARG A 265 -11.11 8.54 21.09
N LYS A 266 -11.98 7.55 20.80
CA LYS A 266 -12.39 6.52 21.77
C LYS A 266 -11.18 5.75 22.31
N ALA A 267 -10.19 5.49 21.46
CA ALA A 267 -8.93 4.84 21.81
C ALA A 267 -7.86 5.80 22.37
N SER A 268 -8.20 7.08 22.61
CA SER A 268 -7.24 8.14 23.00
C SER A 268 -6.08 8.35 22.02
N LEU A 269 -6.34 8.09 20.75
CA LEU A 269 -5.45 8.32 19.63
C LEU A 269 -5.90 9.52 18.80
N LYS A 270 -4.94 10.14 18.12
CA LYS A 270 -5.15 11.07 17.02
C LYS A 270 -4.38 10.61 15.80
N ARG A 271 -4.92 10.88 14.63
CA ARG A 271 -4.21 10.77 13.37
C ARG A 271 -3.17 11.88 13.24
N ARG A 272 -1.98 11.57 12.72
CA ARG A 272 -1.01 12.60 12.34
C ARG A 272 -1.49 13.36 11.11
N SER A 273 -1.23 14.66 11.05
CA SER A 273 -1.43 15.46 9.83
C SER A 273 -0.31 15.28 8.80
N ALA A 274 0.84 14.81 9.26
CA ALA A 274 2.03 14.43 8.48
C ALA A 274 2.63 13.17 9.10
N ASN A 275 2.67 12.09 8.33
CA ASN A 275 3.24 10.82 8.78
C ASN A 275 4.77 10.92 8.89
N LYS A 276 5.37 10.26 9.88
CA LYS A 276 6.82 10.32 10.17
C LYS A 276 7.57 9.03 9.87
N LEU A 277 6.89 7.90 9.76
CA LEU A 277 7.47 6.60 9.46
C LEU A 277 7.29 6.24 7.98
N VAL A 278 6.06 6.39 7.47
CA VAL A 278 5.72 6.08 6.08
C VAL A 278 4.98 7.24 5.44
N PRO A 279 5.20 7.55 4.16
CA PRO A 279 4.44 8.61 3.52
C PRO A 279 2.96 8.26 3.46
N PHE A 280 2.07 9.26 3.42
CA PHE A 280 0.63 9.02 3.23
C PHE A 280 0.33 8.23 1.96
N ARG A 281 1.18 8.39 0.94
CA ARG A 281 1.06 7.76 -0.38
C ARG A 281 2.38 7.15 -0.76
N ILE A 282 2.34 5.96 -1.36
CA ILE A 282 3.54 5.33 -1.91
C ILE A 282 4.21 6.29 -2.90
N GLY A 283 5.50 6.54 -2.67
CA GLY A 283 6.33 7.42 -3.50
C GLY A 283 6.31 8.90 -3.11
N ALA A 284 5.43 9.35 -2.21
CA ALA A 284 5.57 10.67 -1.61
C ALA A 284 6.71 10.68 -0.56
N ALA A 285 7.24 11.86 -0.25
CA ALA A 285 8.26 11.99 0.80
C ALA A 285 7.65 11.75 2.19
N VAL A 286 8.42 11.11 3.08
CA VAL A 286 8.07 11.02 4.51
C VAL A 286 7.99 12.43 5.11
N GLY A 287 7.01 12.68 5.98
CA GLY A 287 6.73 14.01 6.52
C GLY A 287 5.92 14.92 5.59
N ALA A 288 5.68 14.51 4.34
CA ALA A 288 4.84 15.28 3.44
C ALA A 288 3.37 15.24 3.88
N SER A 289 2.61 16.27 3.51
CA SER A 289 1.17 16.31 3.77
C SER A 289 0.42 15.26 2.95
N MET A 290 -0.79 14.89 3.36
CA MET A 290 -1.64 13.96 2.61
C MET A 290 -1.96 14.41 1.17
N ARG A 291 -1.85 15.71 0.89
CA ARG A 291 -2.03 16.31 -0.45
C ARG A 291 -0.79 16.16 -1.34
N ALA A 292 0.34 15.78 -0.77
CA ALA A 292 1.55 15.56 -1.54
C ALA A 292 1.34 14.41 -2.51
N VAL A 293 1.51 14.70 -3.79
CA VAL A 293 1.55 13.68 -4.84
C VAL A 293 2.97 13.12 -4.94
N PRO A 294 3.13 11.80 -5.12
CA PRO A 294 4.41 11.11 -5.23
C PRO A 294 5.41 11.68 -6.24
N TRP A 295 4.96 12.42 -7.26
CA TRP A 295 5.78 12.68 -8.43
C TRP A 295 5.82 14.15 -8.88
N ARG A 296 7.04 14.63 -9.16
CA ARG A 296 7.34 15.91 -9.85
C ARG A 296 8.42 15.78 -10.94
N GLY A 297 8.76 14.57 -11.38
CA GLY A 297 9.81 14.33 -12.39
C GLY A 297 9.28 14.19 -13.82
N ARG A 298 10.13 13.70 -14.75
CA ARG A 298 9.76 13.54 -16.17
C ARG A 298 8.67 12.47 -16.34
N SER A 299 7.86 12.59 -17.39
CA SER A 299 6.73 11.67 -17.61
C SER A 299 7.11 10.25 -18.00
N SER A 300 8.33 10.04 -18.51
CA SER A 300 8.90 8.70 -18.74
C SER A 300 8.91 7.87 -17.46
N ASP A 301 9.21 8.49 -16.33
CA ASP A 301 9.42 7.79 -15.07
C ASP A 301 8.08 7.49 -14.39
N ALA A 302 7.10 8.40 -14.54
CA ALA A 302 5.72 8.13 -14.17
C ALA A 302 5.15 6.95 -14.96
N PHE A 303 5.43 6.88 -16.27
CA PHE A 303 5.05 5.75 -17.11
C PHE A 303 5.66 4.43 -16.63
N ILE A 304 6.96 4.41 -16.34
CA ILE A 304 7.66 3.23 -15.80
C ILE A 304 7.09 2.83 -14.44
N SER A 305 6.92 3.80 -13.53
CA SER A 305 6.38 3.53 -12.19
C SER A 305 4.93 3.01 -12.26
N GLY A 306 4.06 3.58 -13.08
CA GLY A 306 2.67 3.14 -13.13
C GLY A 306 2.47 1.82 -13.86
N LEU A 307 3.03 1.70 -15.08
CA LEU A 307 2.74 0.58 -15.97
C LEU A 307 3.51 -0.69 -15.58
N ILE A 308 4.78 -0.56 -15.17
CA ILE A 308 5.63 -1.71 -14.88
C ILE A 308 5.39 -2.23 -13.46
N THR A 309 5.23 -1.34 -12.49
CA THR A 309 5.12 -1.77 -11.07
C THR A 309 3.69 -2.12 -10.65
N LYS A 310 2.70 -1.86 -11.51
CA LYS A 310 1.26 -2.06 -11.24
C LYS A 310 0.78 -1.43 -9.92
N ARG A 311 1.46 -0.40 -9.42
CA ARG A 311 1.01 0.32 -8.22
C ARG A 311 -0.30 1.04 -8.51
N SER A 312 -1.32 0.78 -7.68
CA SER A 312 -2.64 1.40 -7.84
C SER A 312 -2.64 2.91 -7.55
N GLY A 313 -1.64 3.41 -6.83
CA GLY A 313 -1.59 4.82 -6.39
C GLY A 313 -2.67 5.21 -5.38
N TYR A 314 -3.56 4.29 -5.04
CA TYR A 314 -4.59 4.45 -4.01
C TYR A 314 -4.14 3.94 -2.65
N GLU A 315 -3.02 3.22 -2.55
CA GLU A 315 -2.54 2.79 -1.24
C GLU A 315 -2.23 4.00 -0.36
N ALA A 316 -2.88 4.02 0.80
CA ALA A 316 -2.83 5.10 1.75
C ALA A 316 -2.43 4.61 3.14
N PHE A 317 -1.55 5.35 3.80
CA PHE A 317 -1.12 5.02 5.16
C PHE A 317 -1.60 6.06 6.15
N VAL A 318 -2.05 5.60 7.31
CA VAL A 318 -2.48 6.48 8.40
C VAL A 318 -1.71 6.13 9.66
N GLU A 319 -0.99 7.12 10.20
CA GLU A 319 -0.30 7.00 11.48
C GLU A 319 -1.15 7.57 12.62
N TRP A 320 -1.32 6.77 13.66
CA TRP A 320 -2.06 7.07 14.87
C TRP A 320 -1.09 7.21 16.05
N THR A 321 -1.28 8.25 16.84
CA THR A 321 -0.43 8.57 18.01
C THR A 321 -1.28 8.89 19.21
N ARG A 322 -0.72 8.80 20.42
CA ARG A 322 -1.43 9.23 21.62
C ARG A 322 -1.84 10.70 21.49
N ALA A 323 -3.12 10.97 21.71
CA ALA A 323 -3.62 12.34 21.77
C ALA A 323 -3.35 12.93 23.16
N THR A 324 -3.01 14.23 23.22
CA THR A 324 -2.99 14.93 24.51
C THR A 324 -4.42 15.21 24.97
N PRO A 325 -4.65 15.42 26.29
CA PRO A 325 -5.97 15.77 26.81
C PRO A 325 -6.60 17.01 26.14
N GLU A 326 -5.76 18.00 25.77
CA GLU A 326 -6.17 19.24 25.10
C GLU A 326 -6.66 18.99 23.65
N GLU A 327 -6.04 18.05 22.96
CA GLU A 327 -6.41 17.69 21.59
C GLU A 327 -7.72 16.92 21.53
N LEU A 328 -8.00 16.10 22.55
CA LEU A 328 -9.28 15.39 22.67
C LEU A 328 -10.44 16.35 22.96
N SER A 329 -10.20 17.43 23.72
CA SER A 329 -11.24 18.40 24.11
C SER A 329 -11.56 19.43 23.02
N SER A 330 -10.56 19.95 22.30
CA SER A 330 -10.73 20.95 21.22
C SER A 330 -11.63 20.49 20.07
N SER A 331 -11.64 19.18 19.77
CA SER A 331 -12.51 18.56 18.77
C SER A 331 -14.00 18.62 19.13
N ALA A 332 -14.34 18.53 20.41
CA ALA A 332 -15.74 18.54 20.89
C ALA A 332 -16.38 19.94 20.72
N THR A 333 -15.61 21.00 20.98
CA THR A 333 -16.07 22.39 20.91
C THR A 333 -16.34 22.84 19.47
N ALA A 334 -15.53 22.37 18.50
CA ALA A 334 -15.72 22.69 17.08
C ALA A 334 -17.02 22.10 16.50
N LYS A 335 -17.43 20.89 16.94
CA LYS A 335 -18.71 20.27 16.54
C LYS A 335 -19.91 21.01 17.16
N HIS A 336 -19.75 21.61 18.35
CA HIS A 336 -20.83 22.34 19.03
C HIS A 336 -21.12 23.72 18.41
N ASN A 337 -20.08 24.46 17.99
CA ASN A 337 -20.26 25.76 17.33
C ASN A 337 -20.87 25.64 15.92
N LYS A 338 -20.59 24.56 15.18
CA LYS A 338 -21.20 24.32 13.85
C LYS A 338 -22.69 23.95 13.89
N LYS A 339 -23.19 23.45 15.02
CA LYS A 339 -24.64 23.17 15.22
C LYS A 339 -25.45 24.39 15.65
N ARG A 340 -24.81 25.45 16.17
CA ARG A 340 -25.47 26.70 16.55
C ARG A 340 -25.57 27.73 15.42
N SER A 341 -24.92 27.49 14.29
CA SER A 341 -24.91 28.39 13.13
C SER A 341 -25.76 27.90 11.95
N LYS A 342 -26.72 27.00 12.19
CA LYS A 342 -27.74 26.54 11.24
C LYS A 342 -29.11 26.70 11.88
#